data_AF-B6VAI2-F1
#
_entry.id   AF-B6VAI2-F1
#
_cell.length_a   1.000
_cell.length_b   1.000
_cell.length_c   1.000
_cell.angle_alpha   90.00
_cell.angle_beta   90.00
_cell.angle_gamma   90.00
#
_symmetry.space_group_name_H-M   'P 1'
#
loop_
_entity.id
_entity.type
_entity.pdbx_description
1 polymer ?
#
loop_
_entity_poly.entity_id
_entity_poly.type
_entity_poly.pdbx_seq_one_letter_code
_entity_poly.pdbx_strand_id
1 'polypeptide(L)'
;KQKLLGSILKKGVETQVLSPEQQQLMQQNLDKITAEQTKKDTIKKVNDILFDPLSNTELKTTNIQAITANVLDSPAKVEVKSEIIEGITNTVAGSSLEAKDKAEIVKGVGKTIATHSDTSLSLPDKALIMASAEKGIAESKTDLPDRELMTKGLVEGVYESKTDPEITKEMPKAVSSGINNSNINDSEKEALKKAKDTVSEAALDRETQNLNKDLQGQNIEETQPHHDIYNKSQDVTDALKNVIDPVLEAHSEEQMAKKTSSILNDISSYVERIKSTFRDPLDIAKEKKKESIKKVDELVKEFGTKSSTEEQQSFIKANLINDKTLSKEVRLQTIDKLLQEQEQKQAEAVENPSVKTE
;
A
#
# COMPACT_ATOMS: atom_id res chain seq x y z
N LYS A 1 20.10 38.20 -21.42
CA LYS A 1 19.67 39.25 -20.46
C LYS A 1 19.64 38.76 -19.01
N GLN A 2 18.89 37.69 -18.65
CA GLN A 2 18.82 37.16 -17.27
C GLN A 2 20.19 36.65 -16.74
N LYS A 3 20.98 35.91 -17.52
CA LYS A 3 22.36 35.50 -17.13
C LYS A 3 23.28 36.68 -16.79
N LEU A 4 23.15 37.80 -17.52
CA LEU A 4 23.93 39.01 -17.28
C LEU A 4 23.49 39.71 -15.97
N LEU A 5 22.17 39.82 -15.74
CA LEU A 5 21.61 40.35 -14.50
C LEU A 5 22.04 39.54 -13.28
N GLY A 6 21.99 38.20 -13.34
CA GLY A 6 22.48 37.34 -12.25
C GLY A 6 23.97 37.54 -11.97
N SER A 7 24.79 37.68 -13.02
CA SER A 7 26.23 37.92 -12.86
C SER A 7 26.54 39.28 -12.21
N ILE A 8 25.76 40.31 -12.53
CA ILE A 8 25.89 41.65 -11.92
C ILE A 8 25.47 41.61 -10.45
N LEU A 9 24.35 40.95 -10.13
CA LEU A 9 23.85 40.80 -8.76
C LEU A 9 24.82 40.00 -7.89
N LYS A 10 25.40 38.91 -8.43
CA LYS A 10 26.42 38.11 -7.73
C LYS A 10 27.63 38.95 -7.32
N LYS A 11 28.17 39.75 -8.26
CA LYS A 11 29.25 40.69 -7.95
C LYS A 11 28.84 41.73 -6.90
N GLY A 12 27.60 42.21 -6.97
CA GLY A 12 27.05 43.13 -5.98
C GLY A 12 27.06 42.54 -4.57
N VAL A 13 26.60 41.28 -4.41
CA VAL A 13 26.60 40.56 -3.11
C VAL A 13 28.04 40.41 -2.58
N GLU A 14 28.96 39.99 -3.45
CA GLU A 14 30.35 39.73 -3.09
C GLU A 14 31.09 41.00 -2.61
N THR A 15 30.73 42.18 -3.11
CA THR A 15 31.41 43.44 -2.77
C THR A 15 31.03 44.04 -1.41
N GLN A 16 29.99 43.55 -0.73
CA GLN A 16 29.55 43.98 0.63
C GLN A 16 29.39 45.49 0.89
N VAL A 17 29.30 46.33 -0.15
CA VAL A 17 29.21 47.80 -0.01
C VAL A 17 27.79 48.28 0.38
N LEU A 18 26.82 47.37 0.40
CA LEU A 18 25.40 47.65 0.61
C LEU A 18 24.97 47.36 2.06
N SER A 19 23.89 47.98 2.51
CA SER A 19 23.31 47.68 3.83
C SER A 19 22.89 46.21 3.94
N PRO A 20 22.81 45.64 5.15
CA PRO A 20 22.37 44.25 5.34
C PRO A 20 21.03 43.93 4.65
N GLU A 21 20.07 44.85 4.70
CA GLU A 21 18.75 44.70 4.06
C GLU A 21 18.87 44.69 2.54
N GLN A 22 19.73 45.54 1.98
CA GLN A 22 20.00 45.59 0.55
C GLN A 22 20.74 44.35 0.06
N GLN A 23 21.67 43.82 0.86
CA GLN A 23 22.35 42.55 0.57
C GLN A 23 21.37 41.37 0.59
N GLN A 24 20.47 41.32 1.59
CA GLN A 24 19.45 40.28 1.68
C GLN A 24 18.49 40.31 0.49
N LEU A 25 17.99 41.49 0.10
CA LEU A 25 17.11 41.64 -1.05
C LEU A 25 17.82 41.25 -2.37
N MET A 26 19.08 41.61 -2.51
CA MET A 26 19.88 41.28 -3.68
C MET A 26 20.15 39.77 -3.77
N GLN A 27 20.45 39.11 -2.65
CA GLN A 27 20.60 37.66 -2.58
C GLN A 27 19.31 36.94 -2.97
N GLN A 28 18.16 37.38 -2.44
CA GLN A 28 16.85 36.82 -2.81
C GLN A 28 16.57 36.96 -4.31
N ASN A 29 16.90 38.11 -4.91
CA ASN A 29 16.74 38.33 -6.35
C ASN A 29 17.70 37.46 -7.17
N LEU A 30 18.93 37.27 -6.71
CA LEU A 30 19.90 36.39 -7.33
C LEU A 30 19.45 34.92 -7.29
N ASP A 31 18.93 34.47 -6.15
CA ASP A 31 18.41 33.11 -5.96
C ASP A 31 17.23 32.86 -6.93
N LYS A 32 16.28 33.81 -7.02
CA LYS A 32 15.16 33.74 -7.97
C LYS A 32 15.62 33.64 -9.42
N ILE A 33 16.57 34.49 -9.84
CA ILE A 33 17.10 34.48 -11.21
C ILE A 33 17.84 33.16 -11.50
N THR A 34 18.57 32.64 -10.51
CA THR A 34 19.32 31.38 -10.64
C THR A 34 18.38 30.18 -10.74
N ALA A 35 17.31 30.16 -9.94
CA ALA A 35 16.26 29.14 -10.01
C ALA A 35 15.57 29.13 -11.38
N GLU A 36 15.14 30.30 -11.86
CA GLU A 36 14.53 30.46 -13.19
C GLU A 36 15.44 30.02 -14.33
N GLN A 37 16.73 30.36 -14.24
CA GLN A 37 17.71 29.95 -15.24
C GLN A 37 17.93 28.43 -15.22
N THR A 38 18.02 27.84 -14.04
CA THR A 38 18.16 26.39 -13.86
C THR A 38 16.96 25.65 -14.43
N LYS A 39 15.75 26.14 -14.15
CA LYS A 39 14.50 25.61 -14.72
C LYS A 39 14.54 25.62 -16.24
N LYS A 40 14.83 26.77 -16.85
CA LYS A 40 14.92 26.90 -18.32
C LYS A 40 15.98 25.98 -18.93
N ASP A 41 17.15 25.92 -18.32
CA ASP A 41 18.25 25.09 -18.82
C ASP A 41 17.93 23.59 -18.69
N THR A 42 17.26 23.17 -17.61
CA THR A 42 16.77 21.78 -17.43
C THR A 42 15.67 21.42 -18.43
N ILE A 43 14.66 22.27 -18.60
CA ILE A 43 13.58 22.03 -19.57
C ILE A 43 14.11 22.00 -21.01
N LYS A 44 15.12 22.82 -21.32
CA LYS A 44 15.79 22.74 -22.61
C LYS A 44 16.44 21.36 -22.82
N LYS A 45 17.19 20.85 -21.82
CA LYS A 45 17.81 19.52 -21.91
C LYS A 45 16.78 18.41 -22.12
N VAL A 46 15.63 18.48 -21.43
CA VAL A 46 14.54 17.52 -21.63
C VAL A 46 14.01 17.59 -23.05
N ASN A 47 13.75 18.80 -23.58
CA ASN A 47 13.36 18.95 -24.98
C ASN A 47 14.41 18.38 -25.94
N ASP A 48 15.69 18.70 -25.74
CA ASP A 48 16.77 18.20 -26.60
C ASP A 48 16.80 16.65 -26.63
N ILE A 49 16.55 15.98 -25.49
CA ILE A 49 16.41 14.51 -25.41
C ILE A 49 15.17 14.01 -26.16
N LEU A 50 14.03 14.68 -25.98
CA LEU A 50 12.76 14.27 -26.59
C LEU A 50 12.81 14.42 -28.12
N PHE A 51 13.47 15.46 -28.64
CA PHE A 51 13.63 15.72 -30.07
C PHE A 51 14.80 15.00 -30.73
N ASP A 52 15.68 14.33 -29.98
CA ASP A 52 16.77 13.56 -30.56
C ASP A 52 16.23 12.37 -31.38
N PRO A 53 16.38 12.35 -32.72
CA PRO A 53 15.85 11.29 -33.57
C PRO A 53 16.62 9.97 -33.42
N LEU A 54 17.81 9.98 -32.82
CA LEU A 54 18.65 8.79 -32.65
C LEU A 54 18.34 8.04 -31.34
N SER A 55 17.62 8.67 -30.42
CA SER A 55 17.24 8.08 -29.14
C SER A 55 15.89 7.36 -29.26
N ASN A 56 15.82 6.11 -28.82
CA ASN A 56 14.55 5.39 -28.64
C ASN A 56 13.89 5.74 -27.30
N THR A 57 12.66 5.26 -27.05
CA THR A 57 11.91 5.54 -25.82
C THR A 57 12.69 5.15 -24.56
N GLU A 58 13.32 3.98 -24.54
CA GLU A 58 14.08 3.49 -23.39
C GLU A 58 15.25 4.42 -23.02
N LEU A 59 16.01 4.87 -24.04
CA LEU A 59 17.12 5.80 -23.83
C LEU A 59 16.62 7.19 -23.40
N LYS A 60 15.51 7.67 -23.99
CA LYS A 60 14.86 8.92 -23.56
C LYS A 60 14.41 8.84 -22.09
N THR A 61 13.76 7.73 -21.71
CA THR A 61 13.34 7.47 -20.33
C THR A 61 14.54 7.51 -19.39
N THR A 62 15.60 6.76 -19.68
CA THR A 62 16.81 6.72 -18.85
C THR A 62 17.44 8.09 -18.66
N ASN A 63 17.56 8.88 -19.74
CA ASN A 63 18.13 10.22 -19.68
C ASN A 63 17.24 11.19 -18.90
N ILE A 64 15.92 11.10 -19.03
CA ILE A 64 14.97 11.93 -18.27
C ILE A 64 14.94 11.53 -16.80
N GLN A 65 15.09 10.24 -16.46
CA GLN A 65 15.29 9.77 -15.09
C GLN A 65 16.57 10.35 -14.49
N ALA A 66 17.68 10.36 -15.24
CA ALA A 66 18.93 10.98 -14.79
C ALA A 66 18.77 12.48 -14.55
N ILE A 67 18.07 13.21 -15.43
CA ILE A 67 17.75 14.63 -15.19
C ILE A 67 16.89 14.80 -13.94
N THR A 68 15.88 13.96 -13.76
CA THR A 68 14.98 13.97 -12.60
C THR A 68 15.81 13.78 -11.32
N ALA A 69 16.65 12.75 -11.25
CA ALA A 69 17.54 12.50 -10.11
C ALA A 69 18.46 13.71 -9.83
N ASN A 70 19.06 14.31 -10.86
CA ASN A 70 19.89 15.50 -10.69
C ASN A 70 19.12 16.70 -10.11
N VAL A 71 17.84 16.86 -10.45
CA VAL A 71 16.98 17.89 -9.84
C VAL A 71 16.75 17.57 -8.36
N LEU A 72 16.48 16.30 -8.05
CA LEU A 72 16.29 15.81 -6.67
C LEU A 72 17.57 15.92 -5.82
N ASP A 73 18.75 15.80 -6.40
CA ASP A 73 20.06 15.98 -5.73
C ASP A 73 20.51 17.44 -5.63
N SER A 74 19.89 18.35 -6.37
CA SER A 74 20.30 19.75 -6.40
C SER A 74 20.15 20.43 -5.03
N PRO A 75 20.94 21.47 -4.68
CA PRO A 75 20.80 22.20 -3.42
C PRO A 75 19.57 23.15 -3.41
N ALA A 76 18.71 23.09 -4.43
CA ALA A 76 17.53 23.93 -4.53
C ALA A 76 16.49 23.61 -3.45
N LYS A 77 15.64 24.57 -3.11
CA LYS A 77 14.49 24.33 -2.24
C LYS A 77 13.47 23.40 -2.91
N VAL A 78 12.67 22.70 -2.11
CA VAL A 78 11.66 21.76 -2.60
C VAL A 78 10.69 22.40 -3.58
N GLU A 79 10.31 23.66 -3.38
CA GLU A 79 9.39 24.37 -4.28
C GLU A 79 9.99 24.53 -5.68
N VAL A 80 11.29 24.85 -5.75
CA VAL A 80 12.01 24.98 -7.02
C VAL A 80 12.16 23.61 -7.69
N LYS A 81 12.43 22.54 -6.92
CA LYS A 81 12.47 21.17 -7.44
C LYS A 81 11.11 20.79 -8.03
N SER A 82 10.03 21.00 -7.28
CA SER A 82 8.66 20.74 -7.68
C SER A 82 8.29 21.46 -8.97
N GLU A 83 8.59 22.75 -9.09
CA GLU A 83 8.36 23.51 -10.33
C GLU A 83 9.15 22.99 -11.53
N ILE A 84 10.38 22.52 -11.31
CA ILE A 84 11.17 21.94 -12.39
C ILE A 84 10.56 20.62 -12.82
N ILE A 85 10.20 19.74 -11.88
CA ILE A 85 9.57 18.45 -12.18
C ILE A 85 8.21 18.61 -12.87
N GLU A 86 7.38 19.56 -12.43
CA GLU A 86 6.15 19.97 -13.13
C GLU A 86 6.44 20.36 -14.58
N GLY A 87 7.49 21.14 -14.80
CA GLY A 87 7.93 21.51 -16.15
C GLY A 87 8.41 20.31 -16.97
N ILE A 88 9.07 19.32 -16.37
CA ILE A 88 9.54 18.11 -17.06
C ILE A 88 8.34 17.31 -17.57
N THR A 89 7.38 16.98 -16.72
CA THR A 89 6.21 16.18 -17.12
C THR A 89 5.31 16.93 -18.11
N ASN A 90 5.16 18.25 -17.95
CA ASN A 90 4.45 19.09 -18.92
C ASN A 90 5.13 19.08 -20.30
N THR A 91 6.47 19.12 -20.33
CA THR A 91 7.25 19.08 -21.57
C THR A 91 7.14 17.71 -22.25
N VAL A 92 7.20 16.61 -21.48
CA VAL A 92 6.97 15.26 -22.01
C VAL A 92 5.56 15.15 -22.60
N ALA A 93 4.55 15.70 -21.91
CA ALA A 93 3.16 15.66 -22.37
C ALA A 93 2.97 16.40 -23.70
N GLY A 94 3.59 17.58 -23.83
CA GLY A 94 3.54 18.41 -25.04
C GLY A 94 4.45 17.94 -26.18
N SER A 95 5.18 16.82 -26.01
CA SER A 95 6.05 16.29 -27.06
C SER A 95 5.26 15.59 -28.18
N SER A 96 5.91 15.38 -29.32
CA SER A 96 5.35 14.66 -30.48
C SER A 96 5.47 13.14 -30.37
N LEU A 97 5.82 12.61 -29.20
CA LEU A 97 5.92 11.16 -28.98
C LEU A 97 4.52 10.52 -28.98
N GLU A 98 4.46 9.22 -29.21
CA GLU A 98 3.23 8.46 -29.04
C GLU A 98 2.83 8.43 -27.56
N ALA A 99 1.52 8.33 -27.29
CA ALA A 99 0.97 8.37 -25.92
C ALA A 99 1.60 7.31 -25.00
N LYS A 100 1.91 6.13 -25.54
CA LYS A 100 2.58 5.04 -24.81
C LYS A 100 4.02 5.41 -24.41
N ASP A 101 4.75 6.05 -25.32
CA ASP A 101 6.13 6.47 -25.04
C ASP A 101 6.17 7.59 -24.00
N LYS A 102 5.23 8.55 -24.08
CA LYS A 102 5.05 9.58 -23.05
C LYS A 102 4.78 8.96 -21.68
N ALA A 103 3.89 7.97 -21.62
CA ALA A 103 3.54 7.26 -20.39
C ALA A 103 4.72 6.50 -19.79
N GLU A 104 5.54 5.82 -20.61
CA GLU A 104 6.73 5.09 -20.14
C GLU A 104 7.80 6.04 -19.58
N ILE A 105 8.00 7.19 -20.22
CA ILE A 105 8.91 8.23 -19.72
C ILE A 105 8.43 8.75 -18.36
N VAL A 106 7.15 9.08 -18.25
CA VAL A 106 6.55 9.59 -17.00
C VAL A 106 6.55 8.54 -15.89
N LYS A 107 6.35 7.28 -16.23
CA LYS A 107 6.54 6.15 -15.31
C LYS A 107 7.96 6.12 -14.76
N GLY A 108 8.97 6.33 -15.61
CA GLY A 108 10.35 6.50 -15.19
C GLY A 108 10.55 7.65 -14.20
N VAL A 109 9.91 8.81 -14.45
CA VAL A 109 9.93 9.97 -13.53
C VAL A 109 9.33 9.59 -12.18
N GLY A 110 8.14 8.99 -12.16
CA GLY A 110 7.46 8.59 -10.92
C GLY A 110 8.28 7.60 -10.09
N LYS A 111 8.86 6.59 -10.75
CA LYS A 111 9.78 5.63 -10.13
C LYS A 111 11.01 6.30 -9.54
N THR A 112 11.58 7.27 -10.24
CA THR A 112 12.79 7.98 -9.79
C THR A 112 12.50 8.80 -8.53
N ILE A 113 11.38 9.51 -8.47
CA ILE A 113 10.99 10.28 -7.28
C ILE A 113 10.74 9.34 -6.10
N ALA A 114 10.04 8.23 -6.32
CA ALA A 114 9.73 7.25 -5.27
C ALA A 114 10.97 6.59 -4.67
N THR A 115 11.91 6.18 -5.53
CA THR A 115 13.15 5.47 -5.13
C THR A 115 14.28 6.37 -4.67
N HIS A 116 14.15 7.70 -4.82
CA HIS A 116 15.23 8.62 -4.45
C HIS A 116 15.56 8.54 -2.95
N SER A 117 16.79 8.83 -2.53
CA SER A 117 17.18 8.61 -1.13
C SER A 117 16.40 9.48 -0.14
N ASP A 118 15.92 8.89 0.95
CA ASP A 118 15.27 9.64 2.05
C ASP A 118 16.27 10.52 2.83
N THR A 119 17.58 10.29 2.66
CA THR A 119 18.62 11.13 3.26
C THR A 119 18.76 12.49 2.59
N SER A 120 18.28 12.65 1.35
CA SER A 120 18.31 13.91 0.61
C SER A 120 16.94 14.60 0.53
N LEU A 121 15.85 13.83 0.56
CA LEU A 121 14.47 14.32 0.43
C LEU A 121 13.54 13.54 1.34
N SER A 122 12.84 14.25 2.23
CA SER A 122 11.86 13.63 3.12
C SER A 122 10.65 13.08 2.33
N LEU A 123 9.93 12.12 2.91
CA LEU A 123 8.71 11.59 2.30
C LEU A 123 7.66 12.69 1.98
N PRO A 124 7.40 13.68 2.87
CA PRO A 124 6.54 14.82 2.54
C PRO A 124 7.04 15.63 1.33
N ASP A 125 8.35 15.86 1.21
CA ASP A 125 8.91 16.60 0.08
C ASP A 125 8.78 15.80 -1.23
N LYS A 126 9.01 14.48 -1.18
CA LYS A 126 8.76 13.59 -2.32
C LYS A 126 7.30 13.61 -2.75
N ALA A 127 6.38 13.60 -1.78
CA ALA A 127 4.95 13.71 -2.05
C ALA A 127 4.60 15.04 -2.74
N LEU A 128 5.16 16.17 -2.28
CA LEU A 128 4.97 17.47 -2.91
C LEU A 128 5.50 17.48 -4.35
N ILE A 129 6.69 16.94 -4.58
CA ILE A 129 7.30 16.85 -5.92
C ILE A 129 6.46 15.96 -6.84
N MET A 130 5.96 14.83 -6.32
CA MET A 130 5.09 13.92 -7.06
C MET A 130 3.76 14.57 -7.45
N ALA A 131 3.14 15.33 -6.55
CA ALA A 131 1.95 16.11 -6.85
C ALA A 131 2.20 17.15 -7.96
N SER A 132 3.37 17.80 -7.96
CA SER A 132 3.78 18.70 -9.03
C SER A 132 4.04 17.99 -10.36
N ALA A 133 4.62 16.79 -10.34
CA ALA A 133 4.78 15.95 -11.52
C ALA A 133 3.41 15.65 -12.15
N GLU A 134 2.43 15.26 -11.34
CA GLU A 134 1.06 15.02 -11.77
C GLU A 134 0.39 16.30 -12.32
N LYS A 135 0.52 17.43 -11.60
CA LYS A 135 -0.03 18.71 -12.05
C LYS A 135 0.49 19.11 -13.42
N GLY A 136 1.78 18.86 -13.71
CA GLY A 136 2.38 19.13 -15.01
C GLY A 136 1.75 18.32 -16.15
N ILE A 137 1.33 17.08 -15.89
CA ILE A 137 0.56 16.24 -16.81
C ILE A 137 -0.85 16.81 -16.97
N ALA A 138 -1.53 17.05 -15.85
CA ALA A 138 -2.92 17.50 -15.81
C ALA A 138 -3.13 18.81 -16.58
N GLU A 139 -2.28 19.82 -16.35
CA GLU A 139 -2.34 21.14 -16.98
C GLU A 139 -1.69 21.21 -18.37
N SER A 140 -1.15 20.09 -18.87
CA SER A 140 -0.59 20.07 -20.23
C SER A 140 -1.67 20.23 -21.30
N LYS A 141 -1.28 20.76 -22.46
CA LYS A 141 -2.18 20.98 -23.59
C LYS A 141 -2.41 19.74 -24.46
N THR A 142 -1.91 18.57 -24.05
CA THR A 142 -2.10 17.32 -24.80
C THR A 142 -3.52 16.80 -24.56
N ASP A 143 -3.98 15.94 -25.46
CA ASP A 143 -5.33 15.38 -25.39
C ASP A 143 -5.55 14.59 -24.09
N LEU A 144 -6.81 14.53 -23.63
CA LEU A 144 -7.17 13.86 -22.39
C LEU A 144 -6.72 12.38 -22.33
N PRO A 145 -6.87 11.56 -23.40
CA PRO A 145 -6.42 10.16 -23.36
C PRO A 145 -4.91 10.00 -23.14
N ASP A 146 -4.10 10.91 -23.69
CA ASP A 146 -2.65 10.95 -23.46
C ASP A 146 -2.37 11.27 -21.99
N ARG A 147 -3.06 12.27 -21.43
CA ARG A 147 -2.93 12.63 -20.01
C ARG A 147 -3.34 11.47 -19.11
N GLU A 148 -4.43 10.76 -19.41
CA GLU A 148 -4.85 9.58 -18.65
C GLU A 148 -3.78 8.48 -18.67
N LEU A 149 -3.20 8.17 -19.83
CA LEU A 149 -2.11 7.18 -19.94
C LEU A 149 -0.86 7.62 -19.18
N MET A 150 -0.51 8.90 -19.23
CA MET A 150 0.63 9.43 -18.49
C MET A 150 0.40 9.41 -16.98
N THR A 151 -0.80 9.77 -16.51
CA THR A 151 -1.19 9.65 -15.09
C THR A 151 -1.10 8.20 -14.62
N LYS A 152 -1.57 7.24 -15.43
CA LYS A 152 -1.39 5.81 -15.13
C LYS A 152 0.09 5.44 -15.01
N GLY A 153 0.90 5.83 -15.98
CA GLY A 153 2.35 5.60 -15.97
C GLY A 153 3.01 6.16 -14.70
N LEU A 154 2.67 7.39 -14.31
CA LEU A 154 3.22 8.01 -13.09
C LEU A 154 2.96 7.16 -11.84
N VAL A 155 1.74 6.66 -11.69
CA VAL A 155 1.31 5.81 -10.56
C VAL A 155 1.95 4.43 -10.64
N GLU A 156 2.03 3.81 -11.82
CA GLU A 156 2.71 2.54 -12.03
C GLU A 156 4.19 2.62 -11.63
N GLY A 157 4.86 3.73 -11.94
CA GLY A 157 6.25 3.97 -11.58
C GLY A 157 6.47 3.91 -10.06
N VAL A 158 5.50 4.39 -9.28
CA VAL A 158 5.51 4.29 -7.82
C VAL A 158 5.36 2.84 -7.38
N TYR A 159 4.42 2.08 -7.91
CA TYR A 159 4.23 0.68 -7.51
C TYR A 159 5.39 -0.24 -7.93
N GLU A 160 6.06 0.03 -9.05
CA GLU A 160 7.23 -0.73 -9.49
C GLU A 160 8.52 -0.43 -8.72
N SER A 161 8.53 0.62 -7.93
CA SER A 161 9.72 1.08 -7.21
C SER A 161 10.26 0.05 -6.19
N LYS A 162 9.45 -0.96 -5.79
CA LYS A 162 9.77 -1.96 -4.75
C LYS A 162 10.36 -1.33 -3.48
N THR A 163 9.96 -0.09 -3.19
CA THR A 163 10.43 0.68 -2.04
C THR A 163 9.69 0.30 -0.77
N ASP A 164 10.02 0.97 0.32
CA ASP A 164 9.29 0.92 1.60
C ASP A 164 7.76 0.89 1.38
N PRO A 165 7.01 -0.02 2.04
CA PRO A 165 5.55 -0.04 2.01
C PRO A 165 4.90 1.31 2.31
N GLU A 166 5.54 2.19 3.08
CA GLU A 166 5.06 3.55 3.38
C GLU A 166 5.11 4.45 2.14
N ILE A 167 6.16 4.36 1.32
CA ILE A 167 6.26 5.08 0.04
C ILE A 167 5.16 4.62 -0.91
N THR A 168 4.92 3.31 -0.99
CA THR A 168 3.88 2.71 -1.85
C THR A 168 2.46 3.06 -1.38
N LYS A 169 2.27 3.48 -0.13
CA LYS A 169 0.96 3.93 0.41
C LYS A 169 0.73 5.43 0.27
N GLU A 170 1.76 6.24 0.55
CA GLU A 170 1.61 7.70 0.63
C GLU A 170 1.80 8.39 -0.73
N MET A 171 2.69 7.88 -1.58
CA MET A 171 2.93 8.52 -2.88
C MET A 171 1.76 8.40 -3.86
N PRO A 172 1.02 7.28 -3.96
CA PRO A 172 -0.19 7.27 -4.77
C PRO A 172 -1.21 8.29 -4.29
N LYS A 173 -1.36 8.54 -2.98
CA LYS A 173 -2.25 9.61 -2.47
C LYS A 173 -1.77 11.01 -2.88
N ALA A 174 -0.47 11.24 -2.93
CA ALA A 174 0.12 12.49 -3.40
C ALA A 174 -0.18 12.76 -4.89
N VAL A 175 -0.23 11.71 -5.72
CA VAL A 175 -0.77 11.74 -7.10
C VAL A 175 -2.31 11.93 -7.11
N SER A 176 -2.93 12.56 -6.11
CA SER A 176 -4.32 13.06 -6.22
C SER A 176 -4.37 14.55 -5.96
N SER A 177 -3.44 15.06 -5.16
CA SER A 177 -3.38 16.48 -4.86
C SER A 177 -2.93 17.29 -6.07
N GLY A 178 -2.13 16.71 -6.98
CA GLY A 178 -1.72 17.35 -8.23
C GLY A 178 -2.91 17.65 -9.15
N ILE A 179 -3.78 16.66 -9.40
CA ILE A 179 -5.03 16.87 -10.15
C ILE A 179 -5.95 17.85 -9.42
N ASN A 180 -6.14 17.70 -8.10
CA ASN A 180 -7.05 18.56 -7.35
C ASN A 180 -6.63 20.04 -7.42
N ASN A 181 -5.33 20.31 -7.30
CA ASN A 181 -4.73 21.64 -7.34
C ASN A 181 -4.46 22.17 -8.75
N SER A 182 -4.81 21.40 -9.80
CA SER A 182 -4.70 21.85 -11.18
C SER A 182 -5.84 22.80 -11.57
N ASN A 183 -5.57 23.63 -12.57
CA ASN A 183 -6.51 24.62 -13.11
C ASN A 183 -7.44 24.06 -14.21
N ILE A 184 -7.51 22.74 -14.39
CA ILE A 184 -8.39 22.10 -15.38
C ILE A 184 -9.83 22.00 -14.88
N ASN A 185 -10.77 21.69 -15.76
CA ASN A 185 -12.19 21.58 -15.39
C ASN A 185 -12.50 20.30 -14.61
N ASP A 186 -13.61 20.29 -13.88
CA ASP A 186 -13.97 19.16 -13.00
C ASP A 186 -14.18 17.85 -13.75
N SER A 187 -14.71 17.88 -14.99
CA SER A 187 -14.88 16.68 -15.80
C SER A 187 -13.53 16.03 -16.16
N GLU A 188 -12.53 16.85 -16.47
CA GLU A 188 -11.16 16.35 -16.73
C GLU A 188 -10.52 15.85 -15.44
N LYS A 189 -10.73 16.52 -14.29
CA LYS A 189 -10.24 16.06 -12.99
C LYS A 189 -10.77 14.66 -12.66
N GLU A 190 -12.07 14.43 -12.84
CA GLU A 190 -12.70 13.13 -12.57
C GLU A 190 -12.17 12.04 -13.50
N ALA A 191 -11.98 12.34 -14.79
CA ALA A 191 -11.40 11.39 -15.75
C ALA A 191 -9.98 10.95 -15.34
N LEU A 192 -9.11 11.91 -15.00
CA LEU A 192 -7.75 11.63 -14.58
C LEU A 192 -7.68 10.88 -13.24
N LYS A 193 -8.55 11.19 -12.28
CA LYS A 193 -8.67 10.43 -11.02
C LYS A 193 -9.05 8.97 -11.29
N LYS A 194 -10.07 8.74 -12.13
CA LYS A 194 -10.50 7.38 -12.49
C LYS A 194 -9.39 6.58 -13.18
N ALA A 195 -8.62 7.23 -14.05
CA ALA A 195 -7.48 6.61 -14.71
C ALA A 195 -6.45 6.09 -13.70
N LYS A 196 -6.16 6.89 -12.67
CA LYS A 196 -5.30 6.49 -11.55
C LYS A 196 -5.91 5.39 -10.68
N ASP A 197 -7.19 5.50 -10.32
CA ASP A 197 -7.84 4.54 -9.42
C ASP A 197 -7.79 3.14 -10.01
N THR A 198 -7.95 3.03 -11.33
CA THR A 198 -7.80 1.77 -12.08
C THR A 198 -6.43 1.11 -11.84
N VAL A 199 -5.34 1.89 -11.80
CA VAL A 199 -3.98 1.38 -11.55
C VAL A 199 -3.81 0.98 -10.09
N SER A 200 -4.36 1.78 -9.16
CA SER A 200 -4.28 1.50 -7.73
C SER A 200 -5.06 0.23 -7.37
N GLU A 201 -6.25 0.04 -7.94
CA GLU A 201 -7.03 -1.20 -7.80
C GLU A 201 -6.26 -2.40 -8.36
N ALA A 202 -5.70 -2.29 -9.57
CA ALA A 202 -4.91 -3.37 -10.16
C ALA A 202 -3.66 -3.71 -9.34
N ALA A 203 -3.03 -2.72 -8.72
CA ALA A 203 -1.89 -2.92 -7.82
C ALA A 203 -2.32 -3.64 -6.53
N LEU A 204 -3.44 -3.24 -5.92
CA LEU A 204 -4.01 -3.91 -4.75
C LEU A 204 -4.42 -5.36 -5.06
N ASP A 205 -5.01 -5.61 -6.23
CA ASP A 205 -5.34 -6.96 -6.68
C ASP A 205 -4.08 -7.82 -6.84
N ARG A 206 -3.01 -7.25 -7.39
CA ARG A 206 -1.71 -7.94 -7.53
C ARG A 206 -1.08 -8.23 -6.18
N GLU A 207 -1.12 -7.29 -5.25
CA GLU A 207 -0.63 -7.48 -3.87
C GLU A 207 -1.45 -8.56 -3.16
N THR A 208 -2.77 -8.57 -3.32
CA THR A 208 -3.67 -9.61 -2.81
C THR A 208 -3.36 -10.98 -3.43
N GLN A 209 -3.09 -11.05 -4.73
CA GLN A 209 -2.68 -12.29 -5.39
C GLN A 209 -1.31 -12.79 -4.92
N ASN A 210 -0.35 -11.88 -4.70
CA ASN A 210 0.97 -12.23 -4.18
C ASN A 210 0.87 -12.70 -2.73
N LEU A 211 0.07 -12.05 -1.88
CA LEU A 211 -0.22 -12.51 -0.52
C LEU A 211 -0.86 -13.91 -0.54
N ASN A 212 -1.81 -14.17 -1.45
CA ASN A 212 -2.40 -15.50 -1.60
C ASN A 212 -1.38 -16.55 -2.03
N LYS A 213 -0.43 -16.20 -2.92
CA LYS A 213 0.66 -17.10 -3.34
C LYS A 213 1.69 -17.33 -2.22
N ASP A 214 2.04 -16.31 -1.46
CA ASP A 214 2.96 -16.42 -0.34
C ASP A 214 2.32 -17.22 0.80
N LEU A 215 1.01 -17.13 0.99
CA LEU A 215 0.24 -17.99 1.90
C LEU A 215 0.14 -19.45 1.42
N GLN A 216 0.22 -19.68 0.11
CA GLN A 216 0.29 -21.03 -0.47
C GLN A 216 1.72 -21.60 -0.48
N GLY A 217 2.75 -20.75 -0.59
CA GLY A 217 4.17 -21.11 -0.63
C GLY A 217 4.82 -21.19 0.75
N GLN A 218 4.28 -20.47 1.73
CA GLN A 218 4.40 -20.88 3.12
C GLN A 218 3.61 -22.18 3.22
N ASN A 219 4.33 -23.30 3.40
CA ASN A 219 3.75 -24.42 4.13
C ASN A 219 3.34 -23.88 5.51
N ILE A 220 2.18 -23.22 5.59
CA ILE A 220 1.23 -23.62 6.61
C ILE A 220 1.21 -25.12 6.39
N GLU A 221 1.77 -25.88 7.33
CA GLU A 221 1.38 -27.27 7.46
C GLU A 221 -0.15 -27.23 7.39
N GLU A 222 -0.71 -27.49 6.20
CA GLU A 222 -1.87 -28.33 6.10
C GLU A 222 -1.50 -29.44 7.06
N THR A 223 -2.10 -29.40 8.25
CA THR A 223 -1.92 -30.38 9.29
C THR A 223 -2.45 -31.67 8.70
N GLN A 224 -1.63 -32.32 7.86
CA GLN A 224 -2.03 -33.16 6.73
C GLN A 224 -3.22 -34.03 7.12
N PRO A 225 -4.47 -33.56 6.96
CA PRO A 225 -5.56 -34.37 7.42
C PRO A 225 -5.73 -35.51 6.42
N HIS A 226 -5.42 -35.24 5.15
CA HIS A 226 -5.47 -36.22 4.08
C HIS A 226 -4.38 -37.29 4.16
N HIS A 227 -3.18 -37.00 4.66
CA HIS A 227 -2.11 -38.01 4.73
C HIS A 227 -2.22 -38.87 5.99
N ASP A 228 -2.61 -38.29 7.13
CA ASP A 228 -2.89 -39.04 8.36
C ASP A 228 -4.15 -39.91 8.24
N ILE A 229 -5.22 -39.44 7.57
CA ILE A 229 -6.42 -40.25 7.34
C ILE A 229 -6.11 -41.41 6.39
N TYR A 230 -5.34 -41.19 5.33
CA TYR A 230 -5.00 -42.25 4.38
C TYR A 230 -4.12 -43.32 5.04
N ASN A 231 -3.05 -42.93 5.75
CA ASN A 231 -2.18 -43.88 6.46
C ASN A 231 -2.93 -44.61 7.59
N LYS A 232 -3.79 -43.92 8.36
CA LYS A 232 -4.61 -44.58 9.40
C LYS A 232 -5.73 -45.46 8.83
N SER A 233 -6.27 -45.13 7.66
CA SER A 233 -7.24 -46.01 6.96
C SER A 233 -6.57 -47.28 6.43
N GLN A 234 -5.28 -47.19 6.09
CA GLN A 234 -4.47 -48.34 5.71
C GLN A 234 -4.15 -49.23 6.93
N ASP A 235 -3.79 -48.64 8.07
CA ASP A 235 -3.62 -49.36 9.34
C ASP A 235 -4.93 -50.05 9.80
N VAL A 236 -6.09 -49.41 9.61
CA VAL A 236 -7.42 -50.02 9.87
C VAL A 236 -7.70 -51.17 8.91
N THR A 237 -7.31 -51.05 7.64
CA THR A 237 -7.48 -52.10 6.63
C THR A 237 -6.58 -53.31 6.93
N ASP A 238 -5.32 -53.08 7.32
CA ASP A 238 -4.38 -54.13 7.69
C ASP A 238 -4.72 -54.78 9.05
N ALA A 239 -5.24 -54.01 10.01
CA ALA A 239 -5.78 -54.55 11.25
C ALA A 239 -7.03 -55.41 11.01
N LEU A 240 -7.95 -54.98 10.13
CA LEU A 240 -9.12 -55.78 9.73
C LEU A 240 -8.72 -57.06 9.00
N LYS A 241 -7.69 -57.01 8.14
CA LYS A 241 -7.21 -58.17 7.39
C LYS A 241 -6.60 -59.24 8.29
N ASN A 242 -5.77 -58.84 9.25
CA ASN A 242 -5.20 -59.73 10.28
C ASN A 242 -6.24 -60.32 11.26
N VAL A 243 -7.44 -59.74 11.29
CA VAL A 243 -8.59 -60.21 12.10
C VAL A 243 -9.51 -61.14 11.30
N ILE A 244 -9.64 -60.93 9.99
CA ILE A 244 -10.51 -61.72 9.11
C ILE A 244 -9.87 -63.07 8.75
N ASP A 245 -8.55 -63.11 8.51
CA ASP A 245 -7.85 -64.34 8.10
C ASP A 245 -7.98 -65.48 9.15
N PRO A 246 -7.82 -65.24 10.48
CA PRO A 246 -7.99 -66.28 11.50
C PRO A 246 -9.45 -66.70 11.78
N VAL A 247 -10.44 -65.93 11.30
CA VAL A 247 -11.88 -66.26 11.39
C VAL A 247 -12.29 -67.16 10.23
N LEU A 248 -11.75 -66.92 9.04
CA LEU A 248 -11.93 -67.79 7.88
C LEU A 248 -11.24 -69.15 8.05
N GLU A 249 -10.18 -69.23 8.85
CA GLU A 249 -9.49 -70.48 9.21
C GLU A 249 -10.10 -71.23 10.41
N ALA A 250 -11.16 -70.72 11.04
CA ALA A 250 -11.79 -71.40 12.17
C ALA A 250 -12.68 -72.58 11.72
N HIS A 251 -12.53 -73.76 12.35
CA HIS A 251 -13.18 -75.01 11.90
C HIS A 251 -14.43 -75.43 12.72
N SER A 252 -14.99 -74.55 13.57
CA SER A 252 -16.28 -74.81 14.25
C SER A 252 -17.09 -73.55 14.60
N GLU A 253 -18.42 -73.68 14.62
CA GLU A 253 -19.37 -72.59 14.89
C GLU A 253 -19.18 -71.92 16.26
N GLU A 254 -18.86 -72.68 17.31
CA GLU A 254 -18.70 -72.10 18.66
C GLU A 254 -17.41 -71.27 18.78
N GLN A 255 -16.33 -71.70 18.12
CA GLN A 255 -15.10 -70.89 18.05
C GLN A 255 -15.30 -69.65 17.19
N MET A 256 -16.06 -69.75 16.09
CA MET A 256 -16.44 -68.58 15.29
C MET A 256 -17.25 -67.59 16.12
N ALA A 257 -18.27 -68.03 16.86
CA ALA A 257 -19.12 -67.12 17.64
C ALA A 257 -18.32 -66.38 18.73
N LYS A 258 -17.45 -67.08 19.47
CA LYS A 258 -16.60 -66.47 20.50
C LYS A 258 -15.56 -65.52 19.92
N LYS A 259 -14.88 -65.90 18.83
CA LYS A 259 -13.90 -65.03 18.15
C LYS A 259 -14.58 -63.79 17.57
N THR A 260 -15.70 -63.95 16.86
CA THR A 260 -16.46 -62.83 16.30
C THR A 260 -16.94 -61.87 17.38
N SER A 261 -17.41 -62.38 18.53
CA SER A 261 -17.86 -61.51 19.62
C SER A 261 -16.70 -60.76 20.30
N SER A 262 -15.51 -61.38 20.42
CA SER A 262 -14.30 -60.70 20.91
C SER A 262 -13.86 -59.60 19.94
N ILE A 263 -13.87 -59.90 18.64
CA ILE A 263 -13.50 -58.98 17.57
C ILE A 263 -14.44 -57.77 17.55
N LEU A 264 -15.75 -58.00 17.67
CA LEU A 264 -16.74 -56.91 17.72
C LEU A 264 -16.56 -56.01 18.95
N ASN A 265 -16.18 -56.58 20.10
CA ASN A 265 -15.87 -55.81 21.30
C ASN A 265 -14.56 -54.99 21.17
N ASP A 266 -13.54 -55.56 20.52
CA ASP A 266 -12.27 -54.87 20.27
C ASP A 266 -12.46 -53.73 19.26
N ILE A 267 -13.25 -53.95 18.20
CA ILE A 267 -13.67 -52.90 17.25
C ILE A 267 -14.47 -51.82 17.98
N SER A 268 -15.44 -52.18 18.82
CA SER A 268 -16.24 -51.21 19.57
C SER A 268 -15.38 -50.36 20.52
N SER A 269 -14.40 -50.98 21.18
CA SER A 269 -13.47 -50.26 22.06
C SER A 269 -12.54 -49.33 21.29
N TYR A 270 -12.07 -49.75 20.11
CA TYR A 270 -11.24 -48.92 19.24
C TYR A 270 -12.01 -47.73 18.66
N VAL A 271 -13.28 -47.94 18.26
CA VAL A 271 -14.18 -46.87 17.79
C VAL A 271 -14.46 -45.85 18.89
N GLU A 272 -14.73 -46.26 20.13
CA GLU A 272 -14.90 -45.32 21.26
C GLU A 272 -13.62 -44.53 21.58
N ARG A 273 -12.45 -45.17 21.42
CA ARG A 273 -11.14 -44.50 21.60
C ARG A 273 -10.86 -43.47 20.49
N ILE A 274 -11.25 -43.76 19.26
CA ILE A 274 -11.21 -42.80 18.15
C ILE A 274 -12.20 -41.66 18.41
N LYS A 275 -13.44 -41.97 18.77
CA LYS A 275 -14.51 -41.00 19.01
C LYS A 275 -14.20 -40.02 20.14
N SER A 276 -13.53 -40.46 21.20
CA SER A 276 -13.04 -39.59 22.28
C SER A 276 -11.86 -38.69 21.89
N THR A 277 -11.12 -39.05 20.83
CA THR A 277 -10.01 -38.25 20.28
C THR A 277 -10.51 -37.24 19.23
N PHE A 278 -11.60 -37.57 18.52
CA PHE A 278 -12.33 -36.63 17.66
C PHE A 278 -13.26 -35.74 18.50
N ARG A 279 -12.70 -34.70 19.14
CA ARG A 279 -13.54 -33.55 19.50
C ARG A 279 -14.11 -32.99 18.20
N ASP A 280 -15.43 -32.91 18.12
CA ASP A 280 -16.11 -32.43 16.92
C ASP A 280 -15.51 -31.06 16.54
N PRO A 281 -14.93 -30.89 15.34
CA PRO A 281 -14.35 -29.62 14.92
C PRO A 281 -15.35 -28.46 15.04
N LEU A 282 -16.64 -28.78 14.95
CA LEU A 282 -17.74 -27.85 15.15
C LEU A 282 -17.81 -27.35 16.60
N ASP A 283 -17.54 -28.19 17.60
CA ASP A 283 -17.55 -27.79 19.01
C ASP A 283 -16.29 -26.99 19.37
N ILE A 284 -15.13 -27.32 18.80
CA ILE A 284 -13.91 -26.51 18.93
C ILE A 284 -14.12 -25.13 18.28
N ALA A 285 -14.75 -25.07 17.10
CA ALA A 285 -15.06 -23.82 16.42
C ALA A 285 -16.08 -22.98 17.21
N LYS A 286 -17.12 -23.60 17.79
CA LYS A 286 -18.08 -22.92 18.69
C LYS A 286 -17.40 -22.38 19.94
N GLU A 287 -16.49 -23.12 20.55
CA GLU A 287 -15.75 -22.70 21.75
C GLU A 287 -14.82 -21.52 21.44
N LYS A 288 -14.05 -21.59 20.35
CA LYS A 288 -13.20 -20.48 19.87
C LYS A 288 -14.02 -19.25 19.50
N LYS A 289 -15.20 -19.42 18.89
CA LYS A 289 -16.13 -18.32 18.60
C LYS A 289 -16.65 -17.68 19.88
N LYS A 290 -17.02 -18.47 20.89
CA LYS A 290 -17.48 -17.97 22.19
C LYS A 290 -16.37 -17.21 22.93
N GLU A 291 -15.14 -17.71 22.89
CA GLU A 291 -13.98 -17.03 23.49
C GLU A 291 -13.67 -15.70 22.78
N SER A 292 -13.76 -15.68 21.44
CA SER A 292 -13.56 -14.47 20.64
C SER A 292 -14.61 -13.40 20.95
N ILE A 293 -15.88 -13.78 21.01
CA ILE A 293 -16.98 -12.87 21.40
C ILE A 293 -16.74 -12.29 22.81
N LYS A 294 -16.33 -13.13 23.76
CA LYS A 294 -16.03 -12.68 25.13
C LYS A 294 -14.89 -11.64 25.17
N LYS A 295 -13.81 -11.88 24.41
CA LYS A 295 -12.69 -10.94 24.29
C LYS A 295 -13.11 -9.63 23.63
N VAL A 296 -13.97 -9.69 22.61
CA VAL A 296 -14.54 -8.48 21.98
C VAL A 296 -15.31 -7.65 23.03
N ASP A 297 -16.18 -8.29 23.81
CA ASP A 297 -16.97 -7.60 24.83
C ASP A 297 -16.11 -7.01 25.97
N GLU A 298 -15.07 -7.73 26.40
CA GLU A 298 -14.11 -7.24 27.39
C GLU A 298 -13.38 -5.97 26.89
N LEU A 299 -12.89 -5.98 25.65
CA LEU A 299 -12.19 -4.85 25.05
C LEU A 299 -13.09 -3.63 24.84
N VAL A 300 -14.32 -3.83 24.38
CA VAL A 300 -15.30 -2.75 24.20
C VAL A 300 -15.64 -2.12 25.54
N LYS A 301 -15.87 -2.93 26.57
CA LYS A 301 -16.14 -2.43 27.92
C LYS A 301 -14.95 -1.65 28.48
N GLU A 302 -13.73 -2.14 28.29
CA GLU A 302 -12.53 -1.47 28.76
C GLU A 302 -12.28 -0.14 28.03
N PHE A 303 -12.58 -0.08 26.73
CA PHE A 303 -12.57 1.18 25.97
C PHE A 303 -13.61 2.17 26.52
N GLY A 304 -14.81 1.70 26.86
CA GLY A 304 -15.87 2.55 27.43
C GLY A 304 -15.53 3.17 28.79
N THR A 305 -14.51 2.68 29.50
CA THR A 305 -14.01 3.30 30.74
C THR A 305 -13.02 4.44 30.52
N LYS A 306 -12.57 4.68 29.27
CA LYS A 306 -11.60 5.72 28.94
C LYS A 306 -12.30 7.07 28.80
N SER A 307 -11.83 8.03 29.58
CA SER A 307 -12.52 9.29 29.84
C SER A 307 -12.13 10.40 28.87
N SER A 308 -10.94 10.32 28.27
CA SER A 308 -10.42 11.30 27.31
C SER A 308 -10.12 10.71 25.94
N THR A 309 -10.04 11.58 24.94
CA THR A 309 -9.66 11.22 23.57
C THR A 309 -8.25 10.66 23.52
N GLU A 310 -7.32 11.18 24.31
CA GLU A 310 -5.94 10.69 24.40
C GLU A 310 -5.87 9.27 25.00
N GLU A 311 -6.67 8.98 26.02
CA GLU A 311 -6.78 7.65 26.63
C GLU A 311 -7.37 6.64 25.65
N GLN A 312 -8.40 7.04 24.90
CA GLN A 312 -9.03 6.22 23.86
C GLN A 312 -8.08 5.90 22.71
N GLN A 313 -7.35 6.89 22.20
CA GLN A 313 -6.35 6.70 21.14
C GLN A 313 -5.19 5.80 21.61
N SER A 314 -4.74 5.99 22.84
CA SER A 314 -3.68 5.16 23.43
C SER A 314 -4.15 3.71 23.59
N PHE A 315 -5.40 3.49 24.00
CA PHE A 315 -5.99 2.15 24.09
C PHE A 315 -6.07 1.46 22.72
N ILE A 316 -6.56 2.15 21.69
CA ILE A 316 -6.65 1.59 20.33
C ILE A 316 -5.26 1.19 19.82
N LYS A 317 -4.27 2.08 20.02
CA LYS A 317 -2.89 1.81 19.60
C LYS A 317 -2.29 0.61 20.32
N ALA A 318 -2.49 0.51 21.64
CA ALA A 318 -1.94 -0.57 22.44
C ALA A 318 -2.61 -1.93 22.15
N ASN A 319 -3.94 -1.98 22.16
CA ASN A 319 -4.70 -3.25 22.21
C ASN A 319 -5.24 -3.73 20.86
N LEU A 320 -5.42 -2.84 19.87
CA LEU A 320 -5.97 -3.22 18.56
C LEU A 320 -4.89 -3.20 17.46
N ILE A 321 -3.95 -2.24 17.53
CA ILE A 321 -2.91 -2.07 16.52
C ILE A 321 -1.64 -2.86 16.90
N ASN A 322 -1.06 -2.56 18.07
CA ASN A 322 0.26 -3.08 18.45
C ASN A 322 0.24 -4.48 19.06
N ASP A 323 -0.86 -4.88 19.71
CA ASP A 323 -0.97 -6.22 20.28
C ASP A 323 -1.04 -7.28 19.18
N LYS A 324 0.08 -7.94 18.89
CA LYS A 324 0.18 -9.01 17.89
C LYS A 324 -0.45 -10.34 18.33
N THR A 325 -0.82 -10.47 19.60
CA THR A 325 -1.43 -11.69 20.15
C THR A 325 -2.93 -11.77 19.88
N LEU A 326 -3.58 -10.63 19.61
CA LEU A 326 -4.98 -10.58 19.22
C LEU A 326 -5.18 -11.05 17.78
N SER A 327 -6.12 -11.98 17.56
CA SER A 327 -6.47 -12.43 16.21
C SER A 327 -7.09 -11.30 15.37
N LYS A 328 -6.90 -11.35 14.05
CA LYS A 328 -7.46 -10.35 13.11
C LYS A 328 -8.98 -10.24 13.24
N GLU A 329 -9.66 -11.37 13.40
CA GLU A 329 -11.12 -11.44 13.53
C GLU A 329 -11.61 -10.66 14.76
N VAL A 330 -10.98 -10.87 15.91
CA VAL A 330 -11.34 -10.16 17.17
C VAL A 330 -11.12 -8.65 17.01
N ARG A 331 -10.02 -8.22 16.38
CA ARG A 331 -9.75 -6.78 16.14
C ARG A 331 -10.84 -6.13 15.31
N LEU A 332 -11.22 -6.75 14.20
CA LEU A 332 -12.21 -6.22 13.28
C LEU A 332 -13.60 -6.14 13.94
N GLN A 333 -14.00 -7.19 14.66
CA GLN A 333 -15.26 -7.20 15.40
C GLN A 333 -15.29 -6.16 16.53
N THR A 334 -14.18 -5.95 17.24
CA THR A 334 -14.08 -4.88 18.24
C THR A 334 -14.19 -3.50 17.61
N ILE A 335 -13.52 -3.25 16.48
CA ILE A 335 -13.61 -1.96 15.77
C ILE A 335 -15.05 -1.68 15.31
N ASP A 336 -15.70 -2.67 14.69
CA ASP A 336 -17.07 -2.54 14.19
C ASP A 336 -18.05 -2.20 15.32
N LYS A 337 -17.92 -2.88 16.48
CA LYS A 337 -18.77 -2.63 17.65
C LYS A 337 -18.51 -1.25 18.28
N LEU A 338 -17.26 -0.78 18.31
CA LEU A 338 -16.92 0.57 18.80
C LEU A 338 -17.48 1.67 17.89
N LEU A 339 -17.49 1.45 16.57
CA LEU A 339 -18.10 2.38 15.62
C LEU A 339 -19.61 2.45 15.82
N GLN A 340 -20.28 1.29 15.95
CA GLN A 340 -21.72 1.23 16.24
C GLN A 340 -22.09 1.94 17.56
N GLU A 341 -21.31 1.75 18.63
CA GLU A 341 -21.55 2.46 19.90
C GLU A 341 -21.33 3.98 19.79
N GLN A 342 -20.40 4.44 18.96
CA GLN A 342 -20.23 5.88 18.71
C GLN A 342 -21.37 6.45 17.89
N GLU A 343 -21.82 5.75 16.84
CA GLU A 343 -22.99 6.16 16.05
C GLU A 343 -24.25 6.25 16.92
N GLN A 344 -24.44 5.28 17.81
CA GLN A 344 -25.57 5.29 18.75
C GLN A 344 -25.48 6.43 19.77
N LYS A 345 -24.30 6.71 20.34
CA LYS A 345 -24.10 7.87 21.23
C LYS A 345 -24.34 9.22 20.53
N GLN A 346 -23.95 9.33 19.26
CA GLN A 346 -24.21 10.53 18.46
C GLN A 346 -25.71 10.68 18.16
N ALA A 347 -26.42 9.58 17.88
CA ALA A 347 -27.87 9.60 17.69
C ALA A 347 -28.62 9.98 18.98
N GLU A 348 -28.24 9.44 20.13
CA GLU A 348 -28.84 9.76 21.44
C GLU A 348 -28.58 11.23 21.87
N ALA A 349 -27.41 11.78 21.54
CA ALA A 349 -27.08 13.19 21.79
C ALA A 349 -27.90 14.17 20.93
N VAL A 350 -28.41 13.71 19.78
CA VAL A 350 -29.27 14.51 18.88
C VAL A 350 -30.75 14.45 19.33
N GLU A 351 -31.19 13.34 19.94
CA GLU A 351 -32.56 13.21 20.46
C GLU A 351 -32.80 13.87 21.83
N ASN A 352 -31.76 14.08 22.64
CA ASN A 352 -31.89 14.73 23.96
C ASN A 352 -30.90 15.90 24.15
N PRO A 353 -31.24 17.12 23.70
CA PRO A 353 -30.37 18.30 23.80
C PRO A 353 -30.29 18.91 25.22
N SER A 354 -30.67 18.18 26.27
CA SER A 354 -30.69 18.67 27.65
C SER A 354 -29.94 17.76 28.61
N VAL A 355 -28.62 17.68 28.47
CA VAL A 355 -27.74 17.66 29.64
C VAL A 355 -26.57 18.60 29.36
N LYS A 356 -26.57 19.70 30.11
CA LYS A 356 -25.52 20.72 30.10
C LYS A 356 -24.17 20.09 30.44
N THR A 357 -23.15 20.60 29.75
CA THR A 357 -21.81 20.83 30.27
C THR A 357 -21.83 21.24 31.76
N GLU A 358 -21.14 20.46 32.58
CA GLU A 358 -20.22 20.97 33.61
C GLU A 358 -18.86 20.32 33.41
#